data_AF-A0A6L4ZK70-F1
#
_entry.id   AF-A0A6L4ZK70-F1
#
_cell.length_a   1.000
_cell.length_b   1.000
_cell.length_c   1.000
_cell.angle_alpha   90.00
_cell.angle_beta   90.00
_cell.angle_gamma   90.00
#
_symmetry.space_group_name_H-M   'P 1'
#
loop_
_entity.id
_entity.type
_entity.pdbx_description
1 polymer ?
#
loop_
_entity_poly.entity_id
_entity_poly.type
_entity_poly.pdbx_seq_one_letter_code
_entity_poly.pdbx_strand_id
1 'polypeptide(L)'
;MTGQIQQKKYSRAIVALVMLFTLIVSLFPIDFVGAQTSNTNVTVDLANNAAADITLFGNTNSMAGSSIAVGDINGDKVDDLIIGVPSNDGPGGRSRSGEVKVFFGGANFRGTFDLTSMRGDVQIFGASAFDLLGTNVGLFDVNSDGIRDLVMSAPGGDGLNDSRDNAGELYALFGGNGFSSAVIDLSIT
;
A
#
# COMPACT_ATOMS: atom_id res chain seq x y z
N MET A 1 -10.56 3.75 74.47
CA MET A 1 -10.32 3.79 73.01
C MET A 1 -9.60 2.52 72.64
N THR A 2 -10.30 1.68 71.89
CA THR A 2 -10.04 0.26 71.63
C THR A 2 -9.46 0.10 70.23
N GLY A 3 -8.39 -0.66 70.07
CA GLY A 3 -7.81 -0.96 68.75
C GLY A 3 -7.00 -2.26 68.79
N GLN A 4 -7.68 -3.40 68.78
CA GLN A 4 -7.05 -4.73 68.64
C GLN A 4 -6.83 -5.02 67.16
N ILE A 5 -5.56 -5.18 66.75
CA ILE A 5 -5.16 -5.56 65.40
C ILE A 5 -5.33 -7.08 65.25
N GLN A 6 -6.26 -7.51 64.40
CA GLN A 6 -6.47 -8.91 64.06
C GLN A 6 -5.32 -9.42 63.19
N GLN A 7 -4.50 -10.35 63.70
CA GLN A 7 -3.52 -11.07 62.89
C GLN A 7 -4.25 -12.07 61.97
N LYS A 8 -4.16 -11.86 60.65
CA LYS A 8 -4.68 -12.80 59.64
C LYS A 8 -3.89 -14.11 59.70
N LYS A 9 -4.57 -15.19 60.02
CA LYS A 9 -4.06 -16.57 60.04
C LYS A 9 -3.89 -17.06 58.60
N TYR A 10 -2.68 -16.99 58.05
CA TYR A 10 -2.38 -17.60 56.75
C TYR A 10 -2.48 -19.12 56.87
N SER A 11 -3.37 -19.72 56.07
CA SER A 11 -3.62 -21.17 56.08
C SER A 11 -2.39 -21.94 55.60
N ARG A 12 -2.06 -23.04 56.31
CA ARG A 12 -0.96 -23.97 55.99
C ARG A 12 -0.93 -24.46 54.53
N ALA A 13 -2.06 -24.34 53.81
CA ALA A 13 -2.18 -24.64 52.39
C ALA A 13 -1.32 -23.72 51.48
N ILE A 14 -1.13 -22.45 51.84
CA ILE A 14 -0.38 -21.49 51.00
C ILE A 14 1.14 -21.73 51.11
N VAL A 15 1.63 -22.08 52.30
CA VAL A 15 3.05 -22.40 52.52
C VAL A 15 3.44 -23.73 51.83
N ALA A 16 2.52 -24.71 51.82
CA ALA A 16 2.74 -25.98 51.11
C ALA A 16 2.76 -25.81 49.58
N LEU A 17 1.94 -24.91 49.03
CA LEU A 17 1.90 -24.63 47.59
C LEU A 17 3.17 -23.92 47.09
N VAL A 18 3.75 -23.03 47.91
CA VAL A 18 5.01 -22.32 47.59
C VAL A 18 6.22 -23.27 47.67
N MET A 19 6.24 -24.23 48.60
CA MET A 19 7.33 -25.21 48.70
C MET A 19 7.29 -26.30 47.62
N LEU A 20 6.11 -26.66 47.11
CA LEU A 20 6.00 -27.64 46.02
C LEU A 20 6.43 -27.06 44.66
N PHE A 21 6.26 -25.74 44.46
CA PHE A 21 6.66 -25.07 43.23
C PHE A 21 8.19 -24.92 43.09
N THR A 22 8.92 -24.83 44.20
CA THR A 22 10.40 -24.78 44.18
C THR A 22 11.05 -26.15 43.94
N LEU A 23 10.35 -27.27 44.18
CA LEU A 23 10.91 -28.62 44.06
C LEU A 23 10.82 -29.20 42.63
N ILE A 24 9.88 -28.71 41.81
CA ILE A 24 9.68 -29.20 40.43
C ILE A 24 10.71 -28.60 39.46
N VAL A 25 11.26 -27.42 39.76
CA VAL A 25 12.19 -26.71 38.87
C VAL A 25 13.62 -27.29 38.93
N SER A 26 13.95 -28.15 39.89
CA SER A 26 15.29 -28.74 40.04
C SER A 26 15.47 -30.14 39.45
N LEU A 27 14.43 -30.75 38.86
CA LEU A 27 14.45 -32.14 38.36
C LEU A 27 14.50 -32.28 36.84
N PHE A 28 14.50 -31.17 36.10
CA PHE A 28 14.72 -31.17 34.66
C PHE A 28 15.88 -30.21 34.37
N PRO A 29 17.00 -30.66 33.77
CA PRO A 29 17.91 -29.71 33.15
C PRO A 29 17.10 -28.96 32.10
N ILE A 30 16.94 -27.65 32.27
CA ILE A 30 16.62 -26.78 31.15
C ILE A 30 17.86 -26.82 30.28
N ASP A 31 17.89 -27.73 29.32
CA ASP A 31 18.78 -27.60 28.17
C ASP A 31 18.28 -26.36 27.43
N PHE A 32 18.76 -25.19 27.86
CA PHE A 32 18.72 -24.00 27.03
C PHE A 32 19.69 -24.26 25.89
N VAL A 33 19.23 -25.04 24.91
CA VAL A 33 19.73 -24.94 23.55
C VAL A 33 19.44 -23.50 23.21
N GLY A 34 20.47 -22.65 23.29
CA GLY A 34 20.38 -21.27 22.86
C GLY A 34 19.73 -21.32 21.48
N ALA A 35 18.52 -20.78 21.38
CA ALA A 35 17.89 -20.61 20.09
C ALA A 35 18.92 -19.84 19.26
N GLN A 36 19.53 -20.53 18.30
CA GLN A 36 20.25 -19.86 17.24
C GLN A 36 19.18 -19.03 16.56
N THR A 37 19.05 -17.77 16.99
CA THR A 37 18.49 -16.74 16.13
C THR A 37 19.50 -16.66 15.01
N SER A 38 19.33 -17.47 13.97
CA SER A 38 20.08 -17.30 12.74
C SER A 38 19.61 -15.95 12.20
N ASN A 39 20.27 -14.89 12.66
CA ASN A 39 20.19 -13.58 12.08
C ASN A 39 20.95 -13.67 10.77
N THR A 40 20.41 -14.44 9.82
CA THR A 40 20.87 -14.45 8.45
C THR A 40 20.44 -13.09 7.93
N ASN A 41 21.41 -12.18 7.84
CA ASN A 41 21.22 -10.97 7.07
C ASN A 41 20.84 -11.40 5.65
N VAL A 42 19.55 -11.27 5.31
CA VAL A 42 19.06 -11.55 3.96
C VAL A 42 19.42 -10.33 3.13
N THR A 43 20.39 -10.49 2.23
CA THR A 43 20.69 -9.47 1.23
C THR A 43 19.82 -9.74 0.01
N VAL A 44 18.96 -8.78 -0.33
CA VAL A 44 18.18 -8.77 -1.56
C VAL A 44 18.85 -7.81 -2.54
N ASP A 45 19.38 -8.35 -3.64
CA ASP A 45 19.92 -7.57 -4.75
C ASP A 45 19.03 -7.79 -5.98
N LEU A 46 18.30 -6.74 -6.37
CA LEU A 46 17.40 -6.78 -7.53
C LEU A 46 18.14 -6.91 -8.86
N ALA A 47 19.44 -6.60 -8.93
CA ALA A 47 20.23 -6.80 -10.14
C ALA A 47 20.34 -8.28 -10.54
N ASN A 48 20.14 -9.20 -9.59
CA ASN A 48 20.18 -10.66 -9.81
C ASN A 48 18.78 -11.31 -9.90
N ASN A 49 17.74 -10.48 -10.08
CA ASN A 49 16.42 -10.81 -10.64
C ASN A 49 15.57 -11.90 -9.96
N ALA A 50 15.86 -12.28 -8.70
CA ALA A 50 15.20 -13.42 -8.05
C ALA A 50 14.48 -13.12 -6.73
N ALA A 51 14.42 -11.86 -6.29
CA ALA A 51 13.89 -11.53 -4.96
C ALA A 51 12.53 -10.81 -4.97
N ALA A 52 12.12 -10.22 -6.10
CA ALA A 52 10.87 -9.48 -6.17
C ALA A 52 9.70 -10.43 -6.46
N ASP A 53 8.67 -10.38 -5.61
CA ASP A 53 7.40 -11.08 -5.84
C ASP A 53 6.60 -10.48 -7.01
N ILE A 54 6.77 -9.17 -7.23
CA ILE A 54 6.12 -8.39 -8.30
C ILE A 54 7.19 -7.49 -8.93
N THR A 55 7.28 -7.50 -10.26
CA THR A 55 8.07 -6.56 -11.05
C THR A 55 7.18 -5.96 -12.11
N LEU A 56 7.10 -4.62 -12.17
CA LEU A 56 6.34 -3.90 -13.19
C LEU A 56 7.28 -2.95 -13.92
N PHE A 57 7.18 -2.90 -15.23
CA PHE A 57 7.98 -1.97 -16.04
C PHE A 57 7.14 -1.33 -17.14
N GLY A 58 7.42 -0.06 -17.41
CA GLY A 58 6.73 0.74 -18.42
C GLY A 58 7.41 0.75 -19.77
N ASN A 59 6.82 1.52 -20.68
CA ASN A 59 7.44 1.82 -21.97
C ASN A 59 8.73 2.64 -21.78
N THR A 60 9.55 2.67 -22.83
CA THR A 60 10.72 3.56 -22.94
C THR A 60 10.34 4.99 -22.56
N ASN A 61 11.11 5.61 -21.67
CA ASN A 61 10.92 6.99 -21.19
C ASN A 61 9.58 7.33 -20.52
N SER A 62 8.72 6.33 -20.24
CA SER A 62 7.39 6.56 -19.64
C SER A 62 7.44 6.94 -18.15
N MET A 63 8.55 6.65 -17.47
CA MET A 63 8.74 6.86 -16.03
C MET A 63 7.70 6.13 -15.18
N ALA A 64 7.33 4.90 -15.57
CA ALA A 64 6.46 4.06 -14.76
C ALA A 64 7.02 3.85 -13.34
N GLY A 65 6.15 4.00 -12.34
CA GLY A 65 6.57 3.93 -10.93
C GLY A 65 7.20 5.21 -10.40
N SER A 66 7.11 6.33 -11.14
CA SER A 66 7.54 7.65 -10.63
C SER A 66 6.80 8.09 -9.37
N SER A 67 5.55 7.64 -9.21
CA SER A 67 4.77 7.76 -7.99
C SER A 67 4.00 6.47 -7.74
N ILE A 68 3.80 6.14 -6.46
CA ILE A 68 3.08 4.96 -6.01
C ILE A 68 2.16 5.31 -4.85
N ALA A 69 1.03 4.62 -4.76
CA ALA A 69 0.21 4.58 -3.56
C ALA A 69 -0.32 3.15 -3.35
N VAL A 70 -0.60 2.82 -2.09
CA VAL A 70 -1.11 1.49 -1.71
C VAL A 70 -2.26 1.67 -0.75
N GLY A 71 -3.36 0.98 -1.01
CA GLY A 71 -4.53 1.00 -0.16
C GLY A 71 -5.76 0.43 -0.84
N ASP A 72 -6.66 -0.16 -0.05
CA ASP A 72 -7.98 -0.60 -0.48
C ASP A 72 -8.81 0.58 -1.05
N ILE A 73 -8.95 0.61 -2.37
CA ILE A 73 -9.75 1.61 -3.11
C ILE A 73 -11.06 1.03 -3.61
N ASN A 74 -11.21 -0.30 -3.67
CA ASN A 74 -12.43 -0.97 -4.15
C ASN A 74 -13.37 -1.43 -3.02
N GLY A 75 -12.94 -1.34 -1.76
CA GLY A 75 -13.69 -1.69 -0.56
C GLY A 75 -13.68 -3.19 -0.19
N ASP A 76 -12.78 -4.00 -0.77
CA ASP A 76 -12.73 -5.45 -0.54
C ASP A 76 -11.85 -5.87 0.65
N LYS A 77 -11.24 -4.90 1.34
CA LYS A 77 -10.32 -5.05 2.48
C LYS A 77 -8.96 -5.64 2.13
N VAL A 78 -8.58 -5.65 0.85
CA VAL A 78 -7.25 -5.95 0.37
C VAL A 78 -6.64 -4.66 -0.17
N ASP A 79 -5.39 -4.36 0.20
CA ASP A 79 -4.76 -3.15 -0.31
C ASP A 79 -4.42 -3.30 -1.81
N ASP A 80 -4.79 -2.29 -2.60
CA ASP A 80 -4.55 -2.20 -4.02
C ASP A 80 -3.26 -1.41 -4.32
N LEU A 81 -2.66 -1.63 -5.49
CA LEU A 81 -1.45 -0.92 -5.94
C LEU A 81 -1.79 0.10 -7.03
N ILE A 82 -1.42 1.36 -6.80
CA ILE A 82 -1.60 2.46 -7.75
C ILE A 82 -0.23 2.92 -8.23
N ILE A 83 -0.08 3.10 -9.55
CA ILE A 83 1.18 3.45 -10.21
C ILE A 83 0.97 4.65 -11.13
N GLY A 84 1.76 5.70 -10.92
CA GLY A 84 1.86 6.83 -11.84
C GLY A 84 2.88 6.60 -12.96
N VAL A 85 2.48 6.95 -14.18
CA VAL A 85 3.27 6.86 -15.42
C VAL A 85 3.18 8.20 -16.18
N PRO A 86 3.74 9.29 -15.64
CA PRO A 86 3.46 10.66 -16.07
C PRO A 86 3.95 11.00 -17.47
N SER A 87 4.89 10.25 -18.04
CA SER A 87 5.36 10.47 -19.41
C SER A 87 4.74 9.49 -20.42
N ASN A 88 3.72 8.72 -20.06
CA ASN A 88 3.01 7.89 -21.02
C ASN A 88 2.09 8.73 -21.91
N ASP A 89 1.90 8.27 -23.15
CA ASP A 89 0.99 8.90 -24.09
C ASP A 89 -0.45 8.42 -23.86
N GLY A 90 -1.40 9.35 -23.90
CA GLY A 90 -2.83 9.07 -23.78
C GLY A 90 -3.50 8.68 -25.11
N PRO A 91 -4.74 8.17 -25.06
CA PRO A 91 -5.56 7.89 -26.23
C PRO A 91 -5.61 9.07 -27.21
N GLY A 92 -5.67 8.78 -28.51
CA GLY A 92 -5.68 9.81 -29.56
C GLY A 92 -4.31 10.46 -29.83
N GLY A 93 -3.23 9.97 -29.22
CA GLY A 93 -1.88 10.48 -29.45
C GLY A 93 -1.52 11.70 -28.60
N ARG A 94 -2.18 11.88 -27.45
CA ARG A 94 -1.86 12.95 -26.50
C ARG A 94 -0.50 12.67 -25.86
N SER A 95 0.53 13.29 -26.41
CA SER A 95 1.89 13.00 -25.96
C SER A 95 2.08 13.41 -24.50
N ARG A 96 2.63 12.50 -23.69
CA ARG A 96 2.95 12.73 -22.27
C ARG A 96 1.80 13.34 -21.47
N SER A 97 0.55 12.97 -21.79
CA SER A 97 -0.59 13.34 -20.95
C SER A 97 -0.51 12.69 -19.58
N GLY A 98 0.24 11.59 -19.47
CA GLY A 98 0.36 10.79 -18.27
C GLY A 98 -0.76 9.76 -18.14
N GLU A 99 -0.49 8.73 -17.35
CA GLU A 99 -1.42 7.66 -17.03
C GLU A 99 -1.26 7.28 -15.56
N VAL A 100 -2.37 6.94 -14.90
CA VAL A 100 -2.37 6.24 -13.61
C VAL A 100 -3.03 4.88 -13.81
N LYS A 101 -2.37 3.82 -13.33
CA LYS A 101 -2.89 2.45 -13.37
C LYS A 101 -3.14 1.95 -11.96
N VAL A 102 -4.28 1.31 -11.75
CA VAL A 102 -4.65 0.63 -10.50
C VAL A 102 -4.62 -0.87 -10.75
N PHE A 103 -4.02 -1.60 -9.82
CA PHE A 103 -3.98 -3.06 -9.78
C PHE A 103 -4.61 -3.51 -8.47
N PHE A 104 -5.68 -4.28 -8.57
CA PHE A 104 -6.33 -4.81 -7.40
C PHE A 104 -5.47 -5.85 -6.70
N GLY A 105 -5.43 -5.74 -5.39
CA GLY A 105 -4.68 -6.63 -4.55
C GLY A 105 -5.24 -8.06 -4.59
N GLY A 106 -4.44 -9.01 -4.12
CA GLY A 106 -4.89 -10.39 -3.97
C GLY A 106 -3.77 -11.39 -4.12
N ALA A 107 -4.05 -12.64 -3.73
CA ALA A 107 -3.05 -13.72 -3.74
C ALA A 107 -2.43 -13.99 -5.12
N ASN A 108 -3.14 -13.60 -6.20
CA ASN A 108 -2.72 -13.83 -7.58
C ASN A 108 -1.94 -12.65 -8.19
N PHE A 109 -1.85 -11.50 -7.52
CA PHE A 109 -1.08 -10.37 -8.03
C PHE A 109 0.41 -10.56 -7.76
N ARG A 110 1.05 -11.43 -8.55
CA ARG A 110 2.45 -11.86 -8.42
C ARG A 110 3.04 -12.11 -9.81
N GLY A 111 4.32 -11.80 -9.99
CA GLY A 111 5.05 -12.06 -11.25
C GLY A 111 5.67 -10.82 -11.87
N THR A 112 6.01 -10.92 -13.16
CA THR A 112 6.63 -9.85 -13.93
C THR A 112 5.68 -9.36 -15.01
N PHE A 113 5.45 -8.05 -15.06
CA PHE A 113 4.41 -7.44 -15.85
C PHE A 113 4.96 -6.26 -16.68
N ASP A 114 4.70 -6.33 -17.98
CA ASP A 114 4.94 -5.23 -18.92
C ASP A 114 3.68 -4.35 -18.99
N LEU A 115 3.76 -3.14 -18.47
CA LEU A 115 2.65 -2.17 -18.41
C LEU A 115 2.19 -1.67 -19.78
N THR A 116 2.93 -1.96 -20.86
CA THR A 116 2.51 -1.67 -22.23
C THR A 116 1.51 -2.69 -22.77
N SER A 117 1.55 -3.92 -22.26
CA SER A 117 0.66 -5.02 -22.67
C SER A 117 -0.37 -5.37 -21.61
N MET A 118 -0.03 -5.15 -20.34
CA MET A 118 -0.91 -5.34 -19.21
C MET A 118 -1.74 -4.07 -18.96
N ARG A 119 -3.06 -4.23 -19.02
CA ARG A 119 -3.99 -3.25 -18.47
C ARG A 119 -4.06 -3.44 -16.96
N GLY A 120 -4.04 -2.33 -16.23
CA GLY A 120 -4.48 -2.36 -14.83
C GLY A 120 -5.97 -2.66 -14.76
N ASP A 121 -6.46 -3.06 -13.60
CA ASP A 121 -7.89 -3.21 -13.35
C ASP A 121 -8.63 -1.90 -13.64
N VAL A 122 -8.00 -0.76 -13.31
CA VAL A 122 -8.44 0.58 -13.71
C VAL A 122 -7.29 1.33 -14.38
N GLN A 123 -7.58 2.00 -15.49
CA GLN A 123 -6.62 2.85 -16.22
C GLN A 123 -7.19 4.27 -16.34
N ILE A 124 -6.40 5.27 -15.97
CA ILE A 124 -6.81 6.67 -15.95
C ILE A 124 -5.83 7.46 -16.81
N PHE A 125 -6.31 8.08 -17.88
CA PHE A 125 -5.50 8.87 -18.80
C PHE A 125 -5.61 10.36 -18.51
N GLY A 126 -4.49 11.08 -18.52
CA GLY A 126 -4.46 12.54 -18.38
C GLY A 126 -5.19 13.25 -19.52
N ALA A 127 -5.73 14.44 -19.24
CA ALA A 127 -6.71 15.11 -20.10
C ALA A 127 -6.08 15.58 -21.42
N SER A 128 -4.99 16.31 -21.35
CA SER A 128 -4.34 16.98 -22.48
C SER A 128 -2.87 16.57 -22.61
N ALA A 129 -2.28 16.89 -23.76
CA ALA A 129 -0.87 16.60 -24.00
C ALA A 129 -0.01 17.40 -23.02
N PHE A 130 1.03 16.76 -22.47
CA PHE A 130 1.96 17.35 -21.49
C PHE A 130 1.38 17.68 -20.11
N ASP A 131 0.19 17.19 -19.77
CA ASP A 131 -0.40 17.38 -18.42
C ASP A 131 0.33 16.62 -17.31
N LEU A 132 1.01 15.51 -17.67
CA LEU A 132 1.80 14.68 -16.77
C LEU A 132 0.99 14.08 -15.60
N LEU A 133 -0.24 13.63 -15.86
CA LEU A 133 -1.08 12.95 -14.86
C LEU A 133 -0.30 11.80 -14.20
N GLY A 134 -0.41 11.70 -12.88
CA GLY A 134 0.28 10.67 -12.11
C GLY A 134 1.70 11.06 -11.73
N THR A 135 2.07 12.34 -11.84
CA THR A 135 3.32 12.84 -11.25
C THR A 135 3.34 12.60 -9.73
N ASN A 136 2.19 12.77 -9.07
CA ASN A 136 1.96 12.32 -7.70
C ASN A 136 0.61 11.62 -7.64
N VAL A 137 0.52 10.61 -6.77
CA VAL A 137 -0.71 9.90 -6.43
C VAL A 137 -0.81 9.75 -4.92
N GLY A 138 -2.02 9.74 -4.39
CA GLY A 138 -2.27 9.53 -2.97
C GLY A 138 -3.66 8.96 -2.74
N LEU A 139 -3.83 8.25 -1.63
CA LEU A 139 -5.10 7.64 -1.24
C LEU A 139 -5.62 8.24 0.07
N PHE A 140 -6.82 8.79 0.03
CA PHE A 140 -7.45 9.48 1.16
C PHE A 140 -8.96 9.30 1.08
N ASP A 141 -9.64 9.08 2.18
CA ASP A 141 -11.11 9.19 2.24
C ASP A 141 -11.48 10.69 2.28
N VAL A 142 -11.60 11.33 1.12
CA VAL A 142 -11.86 12.78 1.01
C VAL A 142 -13.35 13.10 1.11
N ASN A 143 -14.21 12.12 0.85
CA ASN A 143 -15.67 12.29 0.91
C ASN A 143 -16.28 11.75 2.23
N SER A 144 -15.48 11.14 3.11
CA SER A 144 -15.88 10.54 4.40
C SER A 144 -16.88 9.39 4.27
N ASP A 145 -16.77 8.56 3.23
CA ASP A 145 -17.61 7.37 3.03
C ASP A 145 -17.02 6.09 3.62
N GLY A 146 -15.79 6.16 4.14
CA GLY A 146 -15.06 5.05 4.74
C GLY A 146 -14.27 4.19 3.76
N ILE A 147 -14.24 4.55 2.47
CA ILE A 147 -13.40 3.95 1.42
C ILE A 147 -12.34 4.98 1.01
N ARG A 148 -11.14 4.52 0.64
CA ARG A 148 -10.10 5.46 0.19
C ARG A 148 -10.41 5.94 -1.23
N ASP A 149 -10.25 7.23 -1.46
CA ASP A 149 -10.34 7.87 -2.77
C ASP A 149 -8.96 8.09 -3.36
N LEU A 150 -8.86 8.05 -4.69
CA LEU A 150 -7.63 8.31 -5.41
C LEU A 150 -7.51 9.78 -5.77
N VAL A 151 -6.46 10.42 -5.27
CA VAL A 151 -6.05 11.78 -5.62
C VAL A 151 -4.81 11.72 -6.51
N MET A 152 -4.84 12.44 -7.62
CA MET A 152 -3.78 12.45 -8.63
C MET A 152 -3.47 13.88 -9.07
N SER A 153 -2.19 14.19 -9.26
CA SER A 153 -1.78 15.48 -9.81
C SER A 153 -1.42 15.38 -11.29
N ALA A 154 -1.78 16.42 -12.05
CA ALA A 154 -1.34 16.70 -13.41
C ALA A 154 -0.71 18.10 -13.43
N PRO A 155 0.57 18.25 -13.05
CA PRO A 155 1.20 19.56 -12.86
C PRO A 155 1.37 20.37 -14.15
N GLY A 156 1.29 19.73 -15.32
CA GLY A 156 1.34 20.40 -16.61
C GLY A 156 -0.01 20.91 -17.11
N GLY A 157 -1.11 20.57 -16.44
CA GLY A 157 -2.45 20.94 -16.89
C GLY A 157 -2.67 22.45 -16.95
N ASP A 158 -3.51 22.88 -17.90
CA ASP A 158 -3.73 24.29 -18.24
C ASP A 158 -4.97 24.89 -17.55
N GLY A 159 -5.56 24.14 -16.61
CA GLY A 159 -6.71 24.50 -15.82
C GLY A 159 -7.98 24.68 -16.66
N LEU A 160 -9.00 25.27 -16.05
CA LEU A 160 -10.31 25.45 -16.70
C LEU A 160 -10.22 25.99 -18.15
N ASN A 161 -10.78 25.21 -19.08
CA ASN A 161 -10.81 25.46 -20.53
C ASN A 161 -9.43 25.58 -21.20
N ASP A 162 -8.39 24.95 -20.65
CA ASP A 162 -7.01 25.00 -21.17
C ASP A 162 -6.51 26.43 -21.43
N SER A 163 -6.85 27.36 -20.53
CA SER A 163 -6.65 28.79 -20.73
C SER A 163 -5.47 29.38 -19.96
N ARG A 164 -4.80 28.57 -19.13
CA ARG A 164 -3.75 29.01 -18.21
C ARG A 164 -2.58 28.02 -18.23
N ASP A 165 -1.64 28.24 -19.15
CA ASP A 165 -0.45 27.41 -19.35
C ASP A 165 0.20 26.95 -18.02
N ASN A 166 0.30 25.64 -17.81
CA ASN A 166 0.90 24.99 -16.65
C ASN A 166 0.36 25.49 -15.30
N ALA A 167 -0.93 25.84 -15.21
CA ALA A 167 -1.58 26.18 -13.95
C ALA A 167 -1.57 25.00 -12.96
N GLY A 168 -1.44 23.78 -13.47
CA GLY A 168 -1.51 22.54 -12.74
C GLY A 168 -2.94 22.17 -12.37
N GLU A 169 -3.18 20.87 -12.30
CA GLU A 169 -4.48 20.30 -11.99
C GLU A 169 -4.36 19.17 -10.97
N LEU A 170 -5.44 18.97 -10.23
CA LEU A 170 -5.58 17.89 -9.27
C LEU A 170 -6.95 17.26 -9.45
N TYR A 171 -6.95 15.94 -9.57
CA TYR A 171 -8.12 15.12 -9.79
C TYR A 171 -8.33 14.22 -8.58
N ALA A 172 -9.58 14.03 -8.17
CA ALA A 172 -9.96 13.06 -7.15
C ALA A 172 -11.05 12.15 -7.72
N LEU A 173 -10.89 10.84 -7.53
CA LEU A 173 -11.86 9.81 -7.92
C LEU A 173 -12.26 9.02 -6.67
N PHE A 174 -13.57 8.99 -6.38
CA PHE A 174 -14.08 8.35 -5.17
C PHE A 174 -14.06 6.83 -5.26
N GLY A 175 -13.66 6.19 -4.17
CA GLY A 175 -13.48 4.75 -4.01
C GLY A 175 -14.77 3.93 -4.13
N GLY A 176 -14.62 2.62 -4.03
CA GLY A 176 -15.71 1.64 -3.97
C GLY A 176 -16.21 1.22 -5.35
N ASN A 177 -17.54 1.16 -5.52
CA ASN A 177 -18.19 0.66 -6.75
C ASN A 177 -17.83 1.45 -8.02
N GLY A 178 -17.25 2.65 -7.91
CA GLY A 178 -16.77 3.44 -9.04
C GLY A 178 -15.54 2.83 -9.73
N PHE A 179 -14.82 1.92 -9.07
CA PHE A 179 -13.59 1.32 -9.58
C PHE A 179 -13.76 -0.10 -10.16
N SER A 180 -14.97 -0.58 -10.45
CA SER A 180 -15.28 -1.99 -10.79
C SER A 180 -14.74 -2.53 -12.15
N SER A 181 -13.56 -2.10 -12.57
CA SER A 181 -12.85 -2.31 -13.84
C SER A 181 -13.28 -1.40 -14.99
N ALA A 182 -12.68 -0.21 -15.04
CA ALA A 182 -12.99 0.85 -16.01
C ALA A 182 -11.72 1.46 -16.64
N VAL A 183 -11.85 1.89 -17.90
CA VAL A 183 -10.95 2.86 -18.51
C VAL A 183 -11.59 4.24 -18.32
N ILE A 184 -10.86 5.14 -17.68
CA ILE A 184 -11.25 6.53 -17.43
C ILE A 184 -10.33 7.43 -18.26
N ASP A 185 -10.93 8.29 -19.06
CA ASP A 185 -10.21 9.25 -19.89
C ASP A 185 -10.64 10.66 -19.47
N LEU A 186 -9.70 11.48 -18.99
CA LEU A 186 -10.02 12.82 -18.51
C LEU A 186 -10.20 13.85 -19.64
N SER A 187 -9.98 13.49 -20.91
CA SER A 187 -10.24 14.41 -22.04
C SER A 187 -11.73 14.62 -22.36
N ILE A 188 -12.60 13.78 -21.81
CA ILE A 188 -14.04 13.79 -22.11
C ILE A 188 -14.88 14.36 -20.97
N THR A 189 -14.24 14.91 -19.94
CA THR A 189 -14.89 15.46 -18.74
C THR A 189 -14.90 16.97 -18.71
#